data_AF-A0A517QMA3-F1
#
_entry.id   AF-A0A517QMA3-F1
#
_cell.length_a   1.000
_cell.length_b   1.000
_cell.length_c   1.000
_cell.angle_alpha   90.00
_cell.angle_beta   90.00
_cell.angle_gamma   90.00
#
_symmetry.space_group_name_H-M   'P 1'
#
loop_
_entity.id
_entity.type
_entity.pdbx_description
1 polymer ?
#
loop_
_entity_poly.entity_id
_entity_poly.type
_entity_poly.pdbx_seq_one_letter_code
_entity_poly.pdbx_strand_id
1 'polypeptide(L)'
;MSHQTFQFEQLSEKCLGNQELVQEILVRFQASLSQVVREIEEAVKRNRQAQVKELAHHLKGEAGTMCATEISSLASQVYDAADVPANGQLPQLVSRLSEEASNFHRIVNEYLTVEIH
;
A
#
# COMPACT_ATOMS: atom_id res chain seq x y z
N MET A 1 1.17 -3.68 21.49
CA MET A 1 1.52 -2.34 20.97
C MET A 1 1.09 -2.30 19.52
N SER A 2 -0.08 -1.74 19.25
CA SER A 2 -0.61 -1.56 17.89
C SER A 2 0.27 -0.55 17.15
N HIS A 3 1.26 -1.02 16.39
CA HIS A 3 1.91 -0.18 15.39
C HIS A 3 0.81 0.23 14.40
N GLN A 4 0.41 1.49 14.40
CA GLN A 4 -0.57 1.99 13.44
C GLN A 4 0.02 1.83 12.04
N THR A 5 -0.60 0.97 11.22
CA THR A 5 -0.33 0.75 9.79
C THR A 5 -0.24 2.05 8.99
N PHE A 6 -0.95 3.08 9.44
CA PHE A 6 -1.15 4.34 8.75
C PHE A 6 -1.20 5.52 9.72
N GLN A 7 -0.49 6.60 9.39
CA GLN A 7 -0.34 7.78 10.25
C GLN A 7 -1.25 8.91 9.75
N PHE A 8 -2.53 8.87 10.13
CA PHE A 8 -3.54 9.86 9.75
C PHE A 8 -3.15 11.29 10.10
N GLU A 9 -2.60 11.50 11.30
CA GLU A 9 -2.18 12.82 11.77
C GLU A 9 -1.12 13.44 10.85
N GLN A 10 -0.13 12.66 10.43
CA GLN A 10 0.90 13.14 9.51
C GLN A 10 0.36 13.43 8.11
N LEU A 11 -0.60 12.65 7.62
CA LEU A 11 -1.26 12.97 6.35
C LEU A 11 -2.10 14.25 6.47
N SER A 12 -2.82 14.42 7.59
CA SER A 12 -3.60 15.63 7.89
C SER A 12 -2.72 16.87 7.97
N GLU A 13 -1.57 16.78 8.64
CA GLU A 13 -0.55 17.86 8.68
C GLU A 13 -0.05 18.23 7.28
N LYS A 14 0.24 17.23 6.43
CA LYS A 14 0.62 17.45 5.02
C LYS A 14 -0.50 18.12 4.21
N CYS A 15 -1.75 17.89 4.59
CA CYS A 15 -2.92 18.53 3.99
C CYS A 15 -3.30 19.84 4.68
N LEU A 16 -2.44 20.38 5.56
CA LEU A 16 -2.68 21.62 6.32
C LEU A 16 -3.98 21.57 7.15
N GLY A 17 -4.36 20.38 7.62
CA GLY A 17 -5.60 20.13 8.37
C GLY A 17 -6.87 20.07 7.52
N ASN A 18 -6.77 20.17 6.19
CA ASN A 18 -7.93 20.08 5.30
C ASN A 18 -8.45 18.63 5.21
N GLN A 19 -9.50 18.33 5.96
CA GLN A 19 -10.09 16.99 6.04
C GLN A 19 -10.68 16.53 4.69
N GLU A 20 -11.32 17.42 3.92
CA GLU A 20 -11.86 17.05 2.59
C GLU A 20 -10.74 16.56 1.65
N LEU A 21 -9.59 17.27 1.66
CA LEU A 21 -8.42 16.88 0.88
C LEU A 21 -7.84 15.55 1.36
N VAL A 22 -7.76 15.31 2.67
CA VAL A 22 -7.33 14.03 3.24
C VAL A 22 -8.24 12.90 2.75
N GLN A 23 -9.55 13.08 2.85
CA GLN A 23 -10.53 12.08 2.42
C GLN A 23 -10.42 11.78 0.92
N GLU A 24 -10.32 12.81 0.08
CA GLU A 24 -10.16 12.64 -1.37
C GLU A 24 -8.89 11.85 -1.71
N ILE A 25 -7.77 12.20 -1.08
CA ILE A 25 -6.49 11.52 -1.27
C ILE A 25 -6.58 10.06 -0.81
N LEU A 26 -7.20 9.80 0.35
CA LEU A 26 -7.39 8.46 0.88
C LEU A 26 -8.20 7.57 -0.06
N VAL A 27 -9.32 8.07 -0.59
CA VAL A 27 -10.17 7.34 -1.54
C VAL A 27 -9.39 7.00 -2.82
N ARG A 28 -8.66 7.97 -3.36
CA ARG A 28 -7.83 7.76 -4.58
C ARG A 28 -6.72 6.75 -4.33
N PHE A 29 -6.00 6.87 -3.22
CA PHE A 29 -4.94 5.94 -2.86
C PHE A 29 -5.48 4.54 -2.58
N GLN A 30 -6.61 4.41 -1.90
CA GLN A 30 -7.29 3.14 -1.65
C GLN A 30 -7.61 2.40 -2.95
N ALA A 31 -8.14 3.10 -3.95
CA ALA A 31 -8.42 2.53 -5.26
C ALA A 31 -7.13 2.13 -6.01
N SER A 32 -6.13 3.01 -6.04
CA SER A 32 -4.82 2.73 -6.66
C SER A 32 -4.15 1.50 -6.04
N LEU A 33 -4.08 1.45 -4.70
CA LEU A 33 -3.47 0.36 -3.94
C LEU A 33 -4.06 -1.00 -4.30
N SER A 34 -5.39 -1.11 -4.33
CA SER A 34 -6.06 -2.36 -4.71
C SER A 34 -5.73 -2.80 -6.14
N GLN A 35 -5.66 -1.86 -7.07
CA GLN A 35 -5.32 -2.16 -8.45
C GLN A 35 -3.88 -2.65 -8.58
N VAL A 36 -2.92 -1.91 -8.00
CA VAL A 36 -1.49 -2.24 -8.08
C VAL A 36 -1.18 -3.57 -7.40
N VAL A 37 -1.78 -3.86 -6.24
CA VAL A 37 -1.59 -5.16 -5.56
C VAL A 37 -2.08 -6.32 -6.43
N ARG A 38 -3.25 -6.20 -7.06
CA ARG A 38 -3.76 -7.22 -8.00
C ARG A 38 -2.84 -7.42 -9.19
N GLU A 39 -2.29 -6.33 -9.73
CA GLU A 39 -1.33 -6.40 -10.84
C GLU A 39 -0.02 -7.08 -10.44
N ILE A 40 0.47 -6.83 -9.22
CA ILE A 40 1.63 -7.53 -8.65
C ILE A 40 1.34 -9.03 -8.50
N GLU A 41 0.19 -9.41 -7.94
CA GLU A 41 -0.22 -10.81 -7.81
C GLU A 41 -0.26 -11.52 -9.16
N GLU A 42 -0.85 -10.89 -10.17
CA GLU A 42 -0.91 -11.44 -11.54
C GLU A 42 0.48 -11.53 -12.20
N ALA A 43 1.33 -10.53 -12.01
CA ALA A 43 2.69 -10.54 -12.53
C ALA A 43 3.53 -11.66 -11.89
N VAL A 44 3.36 -11.93 -10.58
CA VAL A 44 3.99 -13.07 -9.90
C VAL A 44 3.51 -14.40 -10.48
N LYS A 45 2.19 -14.61 -10.63
CA LYS A 45 1.64 -15.83 -11.24
C LYS A 45 2.15 -16.09 -12.65
N ARG A 46 2.42 -15.02 -13.41
CA ARG A 46 2.92 -15.07 -14.79
C ARG A 46 4.45 -15.06 -14.88
N ASN A 47 5.16 -15.15 -13.76
CA ASN A 47 6.63 -15.09 -13.69
C ASN A 47 7.24 -13.85 -14.38
N ARG A 48 6.57 -12.69 -14.26
CA ARG A 48 7.01 -11.42 -14.87
C ARG A 48 7.77 -10.56 -13.84
N GLN A 49 8.98 -10.96 -13.46
CA GLN A 49 9.70 -10.28 -12.37
C GLN A 49 9.97 -8.79 -12.64
N ALA A 50 10.28 -8.42 -13.89
CA ALA A 50 10.48 -7.01 -14.26
C ALA A 50 9.23 -6.16 -13.98
N GLN A 51 8.05 -6.69 -14.29
CA GLN A 51 6.77 -6.03 -14.03
C GLN A 51 6.49 -5.94 -12.52
N VAL A 52 6.75 -7.01 -11.77
CA VAL A 52 6.64 -6.99 -10.30
C VAL A 52 7.52 -5.89 -9.71
N LYS A 53 8.76 -5.77 -10.17
CA LYS A 53 9.73 -4.77 -9.71
C LYS A 53 9.25 -3.34 -9.99
N GLU A 54 8.78 -3.08 -11.20
CA GLU A 54 8.24 -1.76 -11.57
C GLU A 54 7.04 -1.37 -10.70
N LEU A 55 6.05 -2.26 -10.58
CA LEU A 55 4.85 -2.03 -9.78
C LEU A 55 5.17 -1.84 -8.29
N ALA A 56 6.07 -2.66 -7.73
CA ALA A 56 6.48 -2.56 -6.34
C ALA A 56 7.27 -1.28 -6.06
N HIS A 57 8.11 -0.83 -7.00
CA HIS A 57 8.81 0.45 -6.90
C HIS A 57 7.85 1.63 -6.86
N HIS A 58 6.86 1.62 -7.77
CA HIS A 58 5.82 2.64 -7.83
C HIS A 58 5.01 2.68 -6.53
N LEU A 59 4.53 1.52 -6.08
CA LEU A 59 3.73 1.41 -4.85
C LEU A 59 4.49 1.90 -3.62
N LYS A 60 5.79 1.59 -3.52
CA LYS A 60 6.65 2.09 -2.44
C LYS A 60 6.64 3.62 -2.39
N GLY A 61 6.78 4.29 -3.54
CA GLY A 61 6.79 5.75 -3.61
C GLY A 61 5.44 6.38 -3.24
N GLU A 62 4.35 5.83 -3.77
CA GLU A 62 3.00 6.29 -3.45
C GLU A 62 2.69 6.11 -1.96
N ALA A 63 2.91 4.90 -1.43
CA ALA A 63 2.63 4.57 -0.03
C ALA A 63 3.49 5.39 0.95
N GLY A 64 4.76 5.66 0.61
CA GLY A 64 5.62 6.54 1.39
C GLY A 64 5.10 7.97 1.43
N THR A 65 4.60 8.49 0.31
CA THR A 65 3.99 9.82 0.24
C THR A 65 2.75 9.93 1.13
N MET A 66 1.96 8.85 1.16
CA MET A 66 0.73 8.71 1.95
C MET A 66 0.96 8.40 3.42
N CYS A 67 2.20 8.25 3.89
CA CYS A 67 2.50 7.80 5.25
C CYS A 67 1.94 6.40 5.58
N ALA A 68 1.71 5.56 4.56
CA ALA A 68 1.37 4.15 4.67
C ALA A 68 2.67 3.33 4.77
N THR A 69 3.36 3.47 5.90
CA THR A 69 4.74 2.99 6.09
C THR A 69 4.89 1.48 5.96
N GLU A 70 3.93 0.70 6.44
CA GLU A 70 3.99 -0.77 6.35
C GLU A 70 3.82 -1.24 4.89
N ILE A 71 2.86 -0.66 4.16
CA ILE A 71 2.68 -0.93 2.72
C ILE A 71 3.94 -0.55 1.94
N SER A 72 4.51 0.62 2.22
CA SER A 72 5.77 1.06 1.61
C SER A 72 6.93 0.10 1.90
N SER A 73 7.03 -0.40 3.13
CA SER A 73 8.05 -1.36 3.56
C SER A 73 7.89 -2.71 2.83
N LEU A 74 6.66 -3.24 2.79
CA LEU A 74 6.34 -4.50 2.09
C LEU A 74 6.59 -4.37 0.59
N ALA A 75 6.20 -3.25 -0.03
CA ALA A 75 6.49 -2.97 -1.42
C ALA A 75 8.01 -2.94 -1.70
N SER A 76 8.82 -2.37 -0.79
CA SER A 76 10.29 -2.43 -0.91
C SER A 76 10.82 -3.86 -0.85
N GLN A 77 10.30 -4.69 0.06
CA GLN A 77 10.70 -6.11 0.16
C GLN A 77 10.31 -6.90 -1.09
N VAL A 78 9.12 -6.65 -1.65
CA VAL A 78 8.68 -7.25 -2.93
C VAL A 78 9.59 -6.83 -4.08
N TYR A 79 9.98 -5.56 -4.14
CA TYR A 79 10.94 -5.05 -5.13
C TYR A 79 12.28 -5.78 -5.05
N ASP A 80 12.84 -5.93 -3.85
CA ASP A 80 14.14 -6.59 -3.64
C ASP A 80 14.04 -8.10 -3.96
N ALA A 81 12.95 -8.76 -3.56
CA ALA A 81 12.72 -10.18 -3.82
C ALA A 81 12.45 -10.50 -5.30
N ALA A 82 11.96 -9.54 -6.08
CA ALA A 82 11.80 -9.70 -7.53
C ALA A 82 13.16 -9.77 -8.26
N ASP A 83 14.22 -9.19 -7.69
CA ASP A 83 15.57 -9.20 -8.26
C ASP A 83 16.35 -10.49 -7.95
N VAL A 84 15.95 -11.19 -6.88
CA VAL A 84 16.58 -12.45 -6.43
C VAL A 84 15.53 -13.58 -6.41
N PRO A 85 15.21 -14.18 -7.58
CA PRO A 85 14.17 -15.21 -7.68
C PRO A 85 14.45 -16.47 -6.85
N ALA A 86 15.70 -16.68 -6.45
CA ALA A 86 16.17 -17.93 -5.85
C ALA A 86 15.62 -18.21 -4.44
N ASN A 87 15.06 -17.21 -3.76
CA ASN A 87 14.75 -17.34 -2.33
C ASN A 87 13.31 -17.81 -2.06
N GLY A 88 12.44 -17.86 -3.08
CA GLY A 88 11.05 -18.32 -2.94
C GLY A 88 10.16 -17.46 -2.02
N GLN A 89 10.65 -16.32 -1.54
CA GLN A 89 9.95 -15.45 -0.59
C GLN A 89 8.91 -14.54 -1.26
N LEU A 90 9.02 -14.32 -2.57
CA LEU A 90 8.18 -13.37 -3.30
C LEU A 90 6.67 -13.63 -3.12
N PRO A 91 6.14 -14.86 -3.24
CA PRO A 91 4.72 -15.12 -3.03
C PRO A 91 4.25 -14.80 -1.59
N GLN A 92 5.09 -15.07 -0.59
CA GLN A 92 4.78 -14.80 0.82
C GLN A 92 4.73 -13.29 1.10
N LEU A 93 5.67 -12.54 0.53
CA LEU A 93 5.70 -11.09 0.63
C LEU A 93 4.49 -10.44 -0.05
N VAL A 94 4.09 -10.94 -1.22
CA VAL A 94 2.89 -10.47 -1.92
C VAL A 94 1.62 -10.80 -1.15
N SER A 95 1.52 -11.97 -0.51
CA SER A 95 0.39 -12.31 0.39
C SER A 95 0.29 -11.30 1.54
N ARG A 96 1.40 -11.01 2.21
CA ARG A 96 1.45 -10.02 3.30
C ARG A 96 1.08 -8.61 2.82
N LEU A 97 1.54 -8.21 1.63
CA LEU A 97 1.17 -6.94 1.02
C LEU A 97 -0.34 -6.85 0.75
N SER A 98 -0.95 -7.94 0.29
CA SER A 98 -2.39 -8.04 0.03
C SER A 98 -3.23 -7.98 1.31
N GLU A 99 -2.78 -8.65 2.37
CA GLU A 99 -3.36 -8.57 3.72
C GLU A 99 -3.29 -7.14 4.27
N GLU A 100 -2.13 -6.48 4.16
CA GLU A 100 -1.98 -5.10 4.65
C GLU A 100 -2.81 -4.11 3.84
N ALA A 101 -2.93 -4.30 2.52
CA ALA A 101 -3.81 -3.48 1.69
C ALA A 101 -5.29 -3.63 2.09
N SER A 102 -5.71 -4.85 2.43
CA SER A 102 -7.06 -5.12 2.93
C SER A 102 -7.29 -4.48 4.32
N ASN A 103 -6.30 -4.52 5.19
CA ASN A 103 -6.34 -3.84 6.49
C ASN A 103 -6.43 -2.31 6.33
N PHE A 104 -5.63 -1.74 5.44
CA PHE A 104 -5.68 -0.32 5.10
C PHE A 104 -7.08 0.09 4.59
N HIS A 105 -7.65 -0.67 3.67
CA HIS A 105 -9.02 -0.45 3.18
C HIS A 105 -10.05 -0.40 4.30
N ARG A 106 -9.98 -1.36 5.24
CA ARG A 106 -10.89 -1.39 6.38
C ARG A 106 -10.75 -0.15 7.24
N ILE A 107 -9.52 0.23 7.60
CA ILE A 107 -9.24 1.39 8.45
C ILE A 107 -9.70 2.69 7.77
N VAL A 108 -9.45 2.85 6.47
CA VAL A 108 -9.91 4.04 5.71
C VAL A 108 -11.44 4.09 5.65
N ASN A 109 -12.12 2.96 5.39
CA ASN A 109 -13.58 2.94 5.37
C ASN A 109 -14.19 3.29 6.75
N GLU A 110 -13.58 2.79 7.84
CA GLU A 110 -13.98 3.15 9.20
C GLU A 110 -13.82 4.65 9.45
N TYR A 111 -12.67 5.22 9.05
CA TYR A 111 -12.39 6.66 9.18
C TYR A 111 -13.39 7.52 8.38
N LEU A 112 -13.65 7.19 7.11
CA LEU A 112 -14.58 7.92 6.25
C LEU A 112 -16.04 7.81 6.73
N THR A 113 -16.41 6.74 7.45
CA THR A 113 -17.78 6.56 7.97
C THR A 113 -18.01 7.38 9.24
N VAL A 114 -16.98 7.55 10.08
CA VAL A 114 -17.09 8.27 11.36
C VAL A 114 -17.22 9.79 11.16
N GLU A 115 -16.62 10.37 10.11
CA GLU A 115 -16.65 11.82 9.85
C GLU A 115 -17.90 12.33 9.10
N ILE A 116 -18.87 11.46 8.78
CA ILE A 116 -20.15 11.84 8.15
C ILE A 116 -21.21 12.28 9.18
N HIS A 117 -20.89 12.31 10.49
CA HIS A 117 -21.79 12.75 11.57
C HIS A 117 -21.24 13.99 12.29
#